data_AF-A0A8F5GUU1-F1
#
_entry.id   AF-A0A8F5GUU1-F1
#
_cell.length_a   1.000
_cell.length_b   1.000
_cell.length_c   1.000
_cell.angle_alpha   90.00
_cell.angle_beta   90.00
_cell.angle_gamma   90.00
#
_symmetry.space_group_name_H-M   'P 1'
#
loop_
_entity.id
_entity.type
_entity.pdbx_description
1 polymer ?
#
loop_
_entity_poly.entity_id
_entity_poly.type
_entity_poly.pdbx_seq_one_letter_code
_entity_poly.pdbx_strand_id
1 'polypeptide(L)'
;MCSQLTGNEMFNLYEIVKKMLNEHEKAMLKLVYSKNGLTTKEILDLFGSHSLGYKALKGLEEKGLIEKVKGRRRSQNIFLTDYGKMIYQLLYTNENKQYGDQSFRKEQLTKPKITWISVDNEGYVSGDDFFKCYEWCEGQGKHNDEFDRCVKECLGIKID
;
A
#
# COMPACT_ATOMS: atom_id res chain seq x y z
N MET A 1 11.14 -22.12 6.65
CA MET A 1 10.15 -22.36 5.58
C MET A 1 9.39 -21.06 5.41
N CYS A 2 9.64 -20.31 4.34
CA CYS A 2 8.85 -19.13 3.99
C CYS A 2 7.76 -19.61 3.04
N SER A 3 6.51 -19.67 3.52
CA SER A 3 5.35 -20.00 2.69
C SER A 3 5.10 -18.85 1.72
N GLN A 4 5.16 -19.10 0.43
CA GLN A 4 4.76 -18.14 -0.60
C GLN A 4 3.23 -18.07 -0.62
N LEU A 5 2.68 -16.87 -0.65
CA LEU A 5 1.23 -16.64 -0.75
C LEU A 5 0.81 -16.80 -2.21
N THR A 6 -0.27 -17.54 -2.45
CA THR A 6 -0.92 -17.61 -3.76
C THR A 6 -1.54 -16.25 -4.13
N GLY A 7 -1.78 -16.00 -5.42
CA GLY A 7 -2.36 -14.72 -5.88
C GLY A 7 -3.72 -14.38 -5.22
N ASN A 8 -4.54 -15.38 -4.91
CA ASN A 8 -5.81 -15.19 -4.19
C ASN A 8 -5.61 -14.82 -2.72
N GLU A 9 -4.63 -15.41 -2.05
CA GLU A 9 -4.30 -15.08 -0.66
C GLU A 9 -3.71 -13.68 -0.55
N MET A 10 -2.91 -13.27 -1.53
CA MET A 10 -2.33 -11.93 -1.60
C MET A 10 -3.41 -10.85 -1.85
N PHE A 11 -4.40 -11.13 -2.71
CA PHE A 11 -5.56 -10.26 -2.93
C PHE A 11 -6.41 -10.11 -1.66
N ASN A 12 -6.71 -11.21 -0.98
CA ASN A 12 -7.47 -11.18 0.28
C ASN A 12 -6.72 -10.39 1.36
N LEU A 13 -5.40 -10.56 1.46
CA LEU A 13 -4.57 -9.80 2.39
C LEU A 13 -4.62 -8.30 2.09
N TYR A 14 -4.51 -7.90 0.82
CA TYR A 14 -4.59 -6.50 0.42
C TYR A 14 -5.94 -5.87 0.75
N GLU A 15 -7.06 -6.54 0.46
CA GLU A 15 -8.41 -6.05 0.79
C GLU A 15 -8.63 -5.93 2.31
N ILE A 16 -8.11 -6.87 3.10
CA ILE A 16 -8.15 -6.80 4.57
C ILE A 16 -7.36 -5.58 5.05
N VAL A 17 -6.13 -5.39 4.56
CA VAL A 17 -5.26 -4.27 4.95
C VAL A 17 -5.84 -2.92 4.51
N LYS A 18 -6.44 -2.84 3.32
CA LYS A 18 -7.09 -1.63 2.79
C LYS A 18 -8.28 -1.19 3.64
N LYS A 19 -9.02 -2.15 4.22
CA LYS A 19 -10.16 -1.91 5.12
C LYS A 19 -9.74 -1.71 6.58
N MET A 20 -8.55 -2.18 6.95
CA MET A 20 -8.00 -2.01 8.30
C MET A 20 -7.72 -0.55 8.63
N LEU A 21 -7.35 0.28 7.64
CA LEU A 21 -7.01 1.69 7.82
C LEU A 21 -8.07 2.62 7.23
N ASN A 22 -8.47 3.63 7.99
CA ASN A 22 -9.27 4.73 7.45
C ASN A 22 -8.40 5.74 6.68
N GLU A 23 -9.04 6.67 5.96
CA GLU A 23 -8.33 7.64 5.11
C GLU A 23 -7.36 8.56 5.88
N HIS A 24 -7.68 8.93 7.11
CA HIS A 24 -6.78 9.73 7.94
C HIS A 24 -5.57 8.92 8.43
N GLU A 25 -5.78 7.66 8.77
CA GLU A 25 -4.70 6.73 9.15
C GLU A 25 -3.78 6.43 7.97
N LYS A 26 -4.32 6.23 6.76
CA LYS A 26 -3.56 6.10 5.51
C LYS A 26 -2.68 7.32 5.25
N ALA A 27 -3.27 8.52 5.31
CA ALA A 27 -2.54 9.76 5.15
C ALA A 27 -1.45 9.94 6.21
N MET A 28 -1.73 9.60 7.46
CA MET A 28 -0.76 9.64 8.54
C MET A 28 0.35 8.61 8.36
N LEU A 29 0.04 7.40 7.90
CA LEU A 29 1.02 6.34 7.64
C LEU A 29 2.01 6.79 6.55
N LYS A 30 1.53 7.44 5.48
CA LYS A 30 2.39 8.07 4.46
C LYS A 30 3.29 9.15 5.04
N LEU A 31 2.72 10.02 5.88
CA LEU A 31 3.47 11.09 6.51
C LEU A 31 4.59 10.53 7.41
N VAL A 32 4.27 9.58 8.28
CA VAL A 32 5.24 8.94 9.18
C VAL A 32 6.31 8.18 8.39
N TYR A 33 5.94 7.49 7.30
CA TYR A 33 6.93 6.83 6.42
C TYR A 33 7.94 7.83 5.85
N SER A 34 7.46 8.95 5.28
CA SER A 34 8.32 9.96 4.64
C SER A 34 9.12 10.82 5.64
N LYS A 35 8.67 10.92 6.88
CA LYS A 35 9.24 11.77 7.94
C LYS A 35 9.63 10.96 9.19
N ASN A 36 10.07 9.72 8.97
CA ASN A 36 10.38 8.77 10.03
C ASN A 36 11.33 9.37 11.09
N GLY A 37 10.96 9.25 12.37
CA GLY A 37 11.76 9.73 13.50
C GLY A 37 11.50 11.18 13.95
N LEU A 38 10.60 11.92 13.29
CA LEU A 38 10.15 13.22 13.78
C LEU A 38 9.34 13.12 15.08
N THR A 39 9.29 14.22 15.82
CA THR A 39 8.48 14.31 17.03
C THR A 39 6.98 14.30 16.72
N THR A 40 6.17 13.87 17.68
CA THR A 40 4.71 13.92 17.57
C THR A 40 4.20 15.31 17.21
N LYS A 41 4.80 16.36 17.77
CA LYS A 41 4.43 17.74 17.46
C LYS A 41 4.68 18.06 15.99
N GLU A 42 5.87 17.77 15.49
CA GLU A 42 6.24 18.05 14.10
C GLU A 42 5.38 17.27 13.10
N ILE A 43 5.07 15.99 13.38
CA ILE A 43 4.18 15.18 12.55
C ILE A 43 2.76 15.78 12.52
N LEU A 44 2.22 16.21 13.66
CA LEU A 44 0.89 16.81 13.72
C LEU A 44 0.81 18.17 13.03
N ASP A 45 1.87 18.98 13.15
CA ASP A 45 1.99 20.26 12.46
C ASP A 45 1.99 20.04 10.93
N LEU A 46 2.72 19.02 10.44
CA LEU A 46 2.75 18.66 9.02
C LEU A 46 1.43 18.05 8.50
N PHE A 47 0.67 17.38 9.36
CA PHE A 47 -0.63 16.80 8.99
C PHE A 47 -1.73 17.86 8.78
N GLY A 48 -1.54 19.07 9.31
CA GLY A 48 -2.46 20.21 9.12
C GLY A 48 -3.72 20.20 10.00
N SER A 49 -4.00 19.10 10.71
CA SER A 49 -5.08 19.03 11.70
C SER A 49 -4.65 18.27 12.94
N HIS A 50 -4.53 18.97 14.07
CA HIS A 50 -4.08 18.36 15.32
C HIS A 50 -5.09 17.32 15.84
N SER A 51 -6.39 17.59 15.82
CA SER A 51 -7.40 16.68 16.36
C SER A 51 -7.53 15.39 15.55
N LEU A 52 -7.58 15.48 14.21
CA LEU A 52 -7.63 14.33 13.32
C LEU A 52 -6.28 13.60 13.30
N GLY A 53 -5.17 14.34 13.31
CA GLY A 53 -3.83 13.77 13.34
C GLY A 53 -3.58 12.96 14.62
N TYR A 54 -4.03 13.44 15.78
CA TYR A 54 -3.92 12.68 17.02
C TYR A 54 -4.74 11.38 16.97
N LYS A 55 -5.97 11.42 16.44
CA LYS A 55 -6.79 10.22 16.25
C LYS A 55 -6.14 9.23 15.30
N ALA A 56 -5.60 9.72 14.18
CA ALA A 56 -4.91 8.88 13.20
C ALA A 56 -3.63 8.25 13.79
N LEU A 57 -2.78 9.01 14.48
CA LEU A 57 -1.60 8.49 15.15
C LEU A 57 -1.96 7.43 16.19
N LYS A 58 -2.96 7.71 17.02
CA LYS A 58 -3.44 6.74 18.01
C LYS A 58 -3.95 5.47 17.33
N GLY A 59 -4.70 5.60 16.24
CA GLY A 59 -5.21 4.46 15.48
C GLY A 59 -4.10 3.62 14.82
N LEU A 60 -3.00 4.23 14.37
CA LEU A 60 -1.83 3.52 13.87
C LEU A 60 -1.04 2.82 14.99
N GLU A 61 -0.93 3.47 16.15
CA GLU A 61 -0.26 2.92 17.34
C GLU A 61 -1.01 1.70 17.90
N GLU A 62 -2.34 1.80 18.03
CA GLU A 62 -3.21 0.69 18.46
C GLU A 62 -3.16 -0.52 17.51
N LYS A 63 -2.92 -0.28 16.22
CA LYS A 63 -2.72 -1.32 15.19
C LYS A 63 -1.29 -1.82 15.10
N GLY A 64 -0.38 -1.33 15.96
CA GLY A 64 1.03 -1.75 15.99
C GLY A 64 1.84 -1.32 14.75
N LEU A 65 1.37 -0.35 13.98
CA LEU A 65 2.06 0.11 12.76
C LEU A 65 3.15 1.14 13.07
N ILE A 66 3.02 1.84 14.19
CA ILE A 66 4.01 2.81 14.66
C ILE A 66 4.36 2.56 16.11
N GLU A 67 5.52 3.07 16.51
CA GLU A 67 5.95 3.12 17.91
C GLU A 67 6.42 4.54 18.27
N LYS A 68 6.25 4.89 19.55
CA LYS A 68 6.70 6.16 20.11
C LYS A 68 7.91 5.94 21.01
N VAL A 69 9.04 6.50 20.62
CA VAL A 69 10.30 6.41 21.38
C VAL A 69 10.55 7.73 22.10
N LYS A 70 10.92 7.67 23.38
CA LYS A 70 11.28 8.87 24.15
C LYS A 70 12.55 9.51 23.59
N GLY A 71 12.42 10.74 23.13
CA GLY A 71 13.52 11.57 22.66
C GLY A 71 14.10 12.48 23.74
N ARG A 72 15.01 13.37 23.33
CA ARG A 72 15.58 14.40 24.20
C ARG A 72 14.49 15.40 24.63
N ARG A 73 14.56 15.90 25.86
CA ARG A 73 13.64 16.94 26.40
C ARG A 73 12.16 16.53 26.40
N ARG A 74 11.85 15.26 26.72
CA ARG A 74 10.46 14.72 26.81
C ARG A 74 9.70 14.69 25.47
N SER A 75 10.37 14.86 24.33
CA SER A 75 9.73 14.64 23.04
C SER A 75 9.40 13.14 22.86
N GLN A 76 8.34 12.85 22.11
CA GLN A 76 8.06 11.49 21.63
C GLN A 76 8.31 11.48 20.13
N ASN A 77 9.30 10.71 19.71
CA ASN A 77 9.65 10.54 18.30
C ASN A 77 8.87 9.35 17.78
N ILE A 78 8.32 9.48 16.57
CA ILE A 78 7.44 8.49 15.96
C ILE A 78 8.21 7.70 14.91
N PHE A 79 8.15 6.38 15.01
CA PHE A 79 8.80 5.47 14.06
C PHE A 79 7.79 4.46 13.52
N LEU A 80 8.01 4.02 12.28
CA LEU A 80 7.32 2.82 11.77
C LEU A 80 7.93 1.55 12.39
N THR A 81 7.06 0.65 12.83
CA THR A 81 7.46 -0.73 13.14
C THR A 81 7.79 -1.48 11.84
N ASP A 82 8.44 -2.64 11.92
CA ASP A 82 8.68 -3.46 10.74
C ASP A 82 7.36 -3.95 10.11
N TYR A 83 6.35 -4.22 10.95
CA TYR A 83 4.99 -4.49 10.48
C TYR A 83 4.38 -3.28 9.76
N GLY A 84 4.55 -2.07 10.31
CA GLY A 84 4.13 -0.82 9.68
C GLY A 84 4.79 -0.57 8.32
N LYS A 85 6.09 -0.85 8.17
CA LYS A 85 6.81 -0.77 6.89
C LYS A 85 6.26 -1.77 5.87
N MET A 86 6.00 -3.01 6.29
CA MET A 86 5.41 -4.03 5.42
C MET A 86 4.01 -3.62 4.95
N ILE A 87 3.16 -3.11 5.85
CA ILE A 87 1.83 -2.61 5.51
C ILE A 87 1.90 -1.39 4.58
N TYR A 88 2.82 -0.45 4.85
CA TYR A 88 3.05 0.67 3.95
C TYR A 88 3.47 0.20 2.56
N GLN A 89 4.39 -0.76 2.46
CA GLN A 89 4.80 -1.34 1.18
C GLN A 89 3.60 -2.02 0.49
N LEU A 90 2.82 -2.84 1.18
CA LEU A 90 1.63 -3.47 0.59
C LEU A 90 0.62 -2.45 0.05
N LEU A 91 0.53 -1.27 0.66
CA LEU A 91 -0.37 -0.20 0.23
C LEU A 91 0.23 0.71 -0.86
N TYR A 92 1.55 0.92 -0.87
CA TYR A 92 2.19 2.04 -1.60
C TYR A 92 3.48 1.70 -2.35
N THR A 93 3.85 0.42 -2.53
CA THR A 93 5.11 0.04 -3.22
C THR A 93 5.22 0.61 -4.65
N ASN A 94 4.12 1.03 -5.28
CA ASN A 94 4.14 1.72 -6.58
C ASN A 94 4.20 3.25 -6.53
N GLU A 95 3.97 3.91 -5.38
CA GLU A 95 4.06 5.38 -5.28
C GLU A 95 5.51 5.91 -5.35
N ASN A 96 6.52 5.06 -5.09
CA ASN A 96 7.92 5.41 -5.30
C ASN A 96 8.32 5.52 -6.79
N LYS A 97 7.42 5.25 -7.74
CA LYS A 97 7.59 5.59 -9.16
C LYS A 97 6.99 6.96 -9.54
N GLN A 98 6.36 7.68 -8.60
CA GLN A 98 5.59 8.90 -8.91
C GLN A 98 6.22 10.23 -8.44
N TYR A 99 7.43 10.23 -7.87
CA TYR A 99 8.17 11.48 -7.58
C TYR A 99 9.30 11.76 -8.57
N GLY A 100 9.08 11.40 -9.84
CA GLY A 100 9.76 11.95 -11.00
C GLY A 100 8.71 12.32 -12.04
N ASP A 101 8.49 13.62 -12.23
CA ASP A 101 7.61 14.26 -13.21
C ASP A 101 6.08 14.16 -13.03
N GLN A 102 5.53 15.33 -12.65
CA GLN A 102 4.13 15.75 -12.82
C GLN A 102 3.71 15.87 -14.30
N SER A 103 4.17 15.00 -15.20
CA SER A 103 3.93 15.12 -16.65
C SER A 103 3.45 13.86 -17.37
N PHE A 104 2.90 12.86 -16.68
CA PHE A 104 2.13 11.81 -17.37
C PHE A 104 0.63 12.08 -17.24
N ARG A 105 0.20 13.04 -18.07
CA ARG A 105 -1.13 13.01 -18.70
C ARG A 105 -1.49 11.57 -19.02
N LYS A 106 -2.73 11.15 -18.76
CA LYS A 106 -3.55 10.20 -19.54
C LYS A 106 -2.84 9.56 -20.75
N GLU A 107 -1.76 8.82 -20.53
CA GLU A 107 -1.29 7.86 -21.49
C GLU A 107 -2.29 6.75 -21.36
N GLN A 108 -2.89 6.37 -22.48
CA GLN A 108 -3.73 5.20 -22.56
C GLN A 108 -2.98 4.08 -21.83
N LEU A 109 -3.46 3.73 -20.64
CA LEU A 109 -2.89 2.67 -19.81
C LEU A 109 -2.93 1.43 -20.70
N THR A 110 -1.81 1.14 -21.34
CA THR A 110 -1.67 -0.01 -22.21
C THR A 110 -1.70 -1.23 -21.31
N LYS A 111 -2.38 -2.29 -21.75
CA LYS A 111 -2.48 -3.52 -20.97
C LYS A 111 -1.06 -3.97 -20.59
N PRO A 112 -0.74 -4.12 -19.29
CA PRO A 112 0.62 -4.43 -18.87
C PRO A 112 1.03 -5.81 -19.37
N LYS A 113 2.31 -5.94 -19.72
CA LYS A 113 2.91 -7.23 -20.08
C LYS A 113 3.32 -7.97 -18.80
N ILE A 114 2.77 -9.16 -18.61
CA ILE A 114 2.96 -9.98 -17.41
C ILE A 114 3.96 -11.10 -17.69
N THR A 115 4.89 -11.31 -16.76
CA THR A 115 5.85 -12.40 -16.84
C THR A 115 5.44 -13.51 -15.88
N TRP A 116 5.15 -14.68 -16.42
CA TRP A 116 4.87 -15.87 -15.64
C TRP A 116 6.16 -16.61 -15.31
N ILE A 117 6.31 -16.96 -14.04
CA ILE A 117 7.37 -17.85 -13.56
C ILE A 117 6.72 -19.20 -13.30
N SER A 118 7.19 -20.24 -13.98
CA SER A 118 6.70 -21.59 -13.76
C SER A 118 7.65 -22.35 -12.84
N VAL A 119 7.11 -22.89 -11.75
CA VAL A 119 7.81 -23.81 -10.85
C VAL A 119 6.91 -25.01 -10.65
N ASP A 120 7.41 -26.22 -10.95
CA ASP A 120 6.73 -27.49 -10.72
C ASP A 120 5.27 -27.54 -11.20
N ASN A 121 5.02 -27.08 -12.44
CA ASN A 121 3.70 -26.96 -13.09
C ASN A 121 2.73 -25.92 -12.51
N GLU A 122 3.13 -25.18 -11.48
CA GLU A 122 2.38 -24.02 -10.99
C GLU A 122 2.92 -22.72 -11.62
N GLY A 123 2.00 -21.88 -12.06
CA GLY A 123 2.30 -20.54 -12.58
C GLY A 123 2.24 -19.51 -11.47
N TYR A 124 3.30 -18.73 -11.34
CA TYR A 124 3.40 -17.61 -10.40
C TYR A 124 3.60 -16.31 -11.16
N VAL A 125 3.04 -15.24 -10.63
CA VAL A 125 3.32 -13.86 -11.06
C VAL A 125 3.97 -13.12 -9.91
N SER A 126 4.88 -12.20 -10.23
CA SER A 126 5.44 -11.33 -9.20
C SER A 126 4.37 -10.37 -8.65
N GLY A 127 4.55 -9.91 -7.40
CA GLY A 127 3.69 -8.89 -6.82
C GLY A 127 3.63 -7.63 -7.70
N ASP A 128 4.76 -7.19 -8.25
CA ASP A 128 4.84 -6.05 -9.17
C ASP A 128 3.96 -6.24 -10.42
N ASP A 129 3.96 -7.43 -11.02
CA ASP A 129 3.15 -7.72 -12.20
C ASP A 129 1.65 -7.80 -11.86
N PHE A 130 1.31 -8.35 -10.69
CA PHE A 130 -0.05 -8.29 -10.17
C PHE A 130 -0.53 -6.83 -10.02
N PHE A 131 0.27 -5.97 -9.40
CA PHE A 131 -0.12 -4.58 -9.15
C PHE A 131 -0.25 -3.76 -10.44
N LYS A 132 0.59 -4.00 -11.46
CA LYS A 132 0.40 -3.36 -12.77
C LYS A 132 -0.98 -3.67 -13.36
N CYS A 133 -1.45 -4.91 -13.23
CA CYS A 133 -2.77 -5.30 -13.70
C CYS A 133 -3.89 -4.67 -12.87
N TYR A 134 -3.71 -4.60 -11.55
CA TYR A 134 -4.64 -3.95 -10.64
C TYR A 134 -4.86 -2.47 -11.02
N GLU A 135 -3.78 -1.70 -11.16
CA GLU A 135 -3.82 -0.28 -11.52
C GLU A 135 -4.39 -0.06 -12.93
N TRP A 136 -4.04 -0.93 -13.87
CA TRP A 136 -4.63 -0.89 -15.21
C TRP A 136 -6.15 -0.99 -15.15
N CYS A 137 -6.68 -1.95 -14.37
CA CYS A 137 -8.12 -2.16 -14.20
C CYS A 137 -8.81 -1.06 -13.40
N GLU A 138 -8.14 -0.51 -12.39
CA GLU A 138 -8.65 0.63 -11.60
C GLU A 138 -8.74 1.87 -12.47
N GLY A 139 -7.74 2.10 -13.33
CA GLY A 139 -7.72 3.17 -14.32
C GLY A 139 -8.79 3.04 -15.41
N GLN A 140 -9.38 1.86 -15.62
CA GLN A 140 -10.55 1.67 -16.48
C GLN A 140 -11.88 2.02 -15.76
N GLY A 141 -11.85 2.37 -14.47
CA GLY A 141 -13.05 2.70 -13.69
C GLY A 141 -13.96 1.51 -13.38
N LYS A 142 -13.42 0.28 -13.43
CA LYS A 142 -14.19 -0.94 -13.14
C LYS A 142 -14.32 -1.16 -11.63
N HIS A 143 -15.46 -1.69 -11.19
CA HIS A 143 -15.73 -1.98 -9.77
C HIS A 143 -16.31 -3.40 -9.60
N ASN A 144 -16.14 -3.99 -8.41
CA ASN A 144 -16.68 -5.29 -8.01
C ASN A 144 -16.32 -6.43 -8.99
N ASP A 145 -17.29 -7.24 -9.43
CA ASP A 145 -17.06 -8.43 -10.27
C ASP A 145 -16.46 -8.11 -11.65
N GLU A 146 -16.61 -6.87 -12.12
CA GLU A 146 -15.96 -6.41 -13.35
C GLU A 146 -14.48 -6.11 -13.14
N PHE A 147 -14.11 -5.70 -11.92
CA PHE A 147 -12.73 -5.44 -11.55
C PHE A 147 -11.95 -6.76 -11.41
N ASP A 148 -12.48 -7.74 -10.67
CA ASP A 148 -11.83 -9.05 -10.51
C ASP A 148 -11.60 -9.75 -11.86
N ARG A 149 -12.62 -9.72 -12.73
CA ARG A 149 -12.52 -10.25 -14.09
C ARG A 149 -11.45 -9.54 -14.91
N CYS A 150 -11.38 -8.22 -14.79
CA CYS A 150 -10.37 -7.42 -15.47
C CYS A 150 -8.96 -7.80 -15.01
N VAL A 151 -8.71 -7.98 -13.71
CA VAL A 151 -7.39 -8.35 -13.21
C VAL A 151 -7.01 -9.75 -13.69
N LYS A 152 -7.94 -10.71 -13.65
CA LYS A 152 -7.71 -12.09 -14.15
C LYS A 152 -7.42 -12.12 -15.65
N GLU A 153 -8.20 -11.40 -16.46
CA GLU A 153 -7.94 -11.24 -17.90
C GLU A 153 -6.60 -10.54 -18.16
N CYS A 154 -6.23 -9.59 -17.30
CA CYS A 154 -4.96 -8.89 -17.38
C CYS A 154 -3.77 -9.82 -17.15
N LEU A 155 -3.87 -10.69 -16.15
CA LEU A 155 -2.89 -11.72 -15.84
C LEU A 155 -2.86 -12.85 -16.88
N GLY A 156 -3.87 -12.95 -17.75
CA GLY A 156 -3.98 -14.02 -18.75
C GLY A 156 -4.58 -15.32 -18.20
N ILE A 157 -5.28 -15.24 -17.07
CA ILE A 157 -6.02 -16.35 -16.48
C ILE A 157 -7.34 -16.47 -17.25
N LYS A 158 -7.59 -17.63 -17.86
CA LYS A 158 -8.87 -17.90 -18.52
C LYS A 158 -9.97 -17.97 -17.45
N ILE A 159 -11.07 -17.27 -17.72
CA ILE A 159 -12.28 -17.27 -16.91
C ILE A 159 -13.30 -18.03 -17.76
N ASP A 160 -13.64 -19.25 -17.37
CA ASP A 160 -14.72 -20.04 -17.97
C ASP A 160 -16.08 -19.63 -17.40
#